data_AF-A0A8H7ACJ1-F1
#
_entry.id   AF-A0A8H7ACJ1-F1
#
_cell.length_a   1.000
_cell.length_b   1.000
_cell.length_c   1.000
_cell.angle_alpha   90.00
_cell.angle_beta   90.00
_cell.angle_gamma   90.00
#
_symmetry.space_group_name_H-M   'P 1'
#
loop_
_entity.id
_entity.type
_entity.pdbx_description
1 polymer ?
#
loop_
_entity_poly.entity_id
_entity_poly.type
_entity_poly.pdbx_seq_one_letter_code
_entity_poly.pdbx_strand_id
1 'polypeptide(L)'
;MHSNGDRASDQALRVYRRLFEENTDQLGVGVSHTIGHVYYWGQTFRDYVLGLPRALRIDPVAENVHYGATYSFHSDSPVTEVDPLLWVDTAMARTLFQEPNHVPGKD
;
A
#
# COMPACT_ATOMS: atom_id res chain seq x y z
N MET A 1 -4.68 20.76 -17.86
CA MET A 1 -3.21 20.61 -17.99
C MET A 1 -2.85 19.36 -17.19
N HIS A 2 -2.86 18.18 -17.82
CA HIS A 2 -2.65 16.90 -17.12
C HIS A 2 -1.16 16.57 -17.09
N SER A 3 -0.61 16.33 -15.89
CA SER A 3 0.77 15.90 -15.73
C SER A 3 0.92 14.43 -16.11
N ASN A 4 2.10 13.99 -16.52
CA ASN A 4 2.38 12.57 -16.79
C ASN A 4 2.14 11.65 -15.57
N GLY A 5 2.04 12.20 -14.35
CA GLY A 5 1.75 11.45 -13.13
C GLY A 5 0.31 10.96 -13.02
N ASP A 6 -0.64 11.67 -13.65
CA ASP A 6 -2.06 11.31 -13.61
C ASP A 6 -2.30 10.04 -14.43
N ARG A 7 -1.71 9.93 -15.63
CA ARG A 7 -2.00 8.81 -16.56
C ARG A 7 -1.51 7.44 -16.07
N ALA A 8 -0.34 7.38 -15.42
CA ALA A 8 0.22 6.13 -14.91
C ALA A 8 -0.57 5.58 -13.70
N SER A 9 -1.03 6.47 -12.82
CA SER A 9 -1.88 6.08 -11.68
C SER A 9 -3.26 5.62 -12.13
N ASP A 10 -3.82 6.30 -13.12
CA ASP A 10 -5.11 5.95 -13.71
C ASP A 10 -5.08 4.56 -14.40
N GLN A 11 -3.95 4.20 -15.02
CA GLN A 11 -3.80 2.90 -15.68
C GLN A 11 -3.58 1.76 -14.67
N ALA A 12 -2.74 1.97 -13.66
CA ALA A 12 -2.54 1.00 -12.58
C ALA A 12 -3.85 0.76 -11.80
N LEU A 13 -4.57 1.83 -11.45
CA LEU A 13 -5.87 1.73 -10.79
C LEU A 13 -6.94 1.07 -11.67
N ARG A 14 -6.92 1.29 -12.99
CA ARG A 14 -7.80 0.58 -13.92
C ARG A 14 -7.51 -0.92 -13.98
N VAL A 15 -6.24 -1.32 -14.02
CA VAL A 15 -5.87 -2.75 -13.98
C VAL A 15 -6.23 -3.36 -12.64
N TYR A 16 -5.91 -2.68 -11.54
CA TYR A 16 -6.25 -3.12 -10.18
C TYR A 16 -7.77 -3.32 -10.05
N ARG A 17 -8.55 -2.28 -10.37
CA ARG A 17 -10.01 -2.32 -10.29
C ARG A 17 -10.59 -3.42 -11.16
N ARG A 18 -10.10 -3.58 -12.39
CA ARG A 18 -10.55 -4.64 -13.30
C ARG A 18 -10.27 -6.03 -12.74
N LEU A 19 -9.11 -6.27 -12.14
CA LEU A 19 -8.78 -7.57 -11.52
C LEU A 19 -9.73 -7.91 -10.35
N PHE A 20 -10.11 -6.92 -9.54
CA PHE A 20 -11.02 -7.14 -8.42
C PHE A 20 -12.50 -7.20 -8.83
N GLU A 21 -12.91 -6.38 -9.80
CA GLU A 21 -14.27 -6.40 -10.37
C GLU A 21 -14.55 -7.68 -11.18
N GLU A 22 -13.55 -8.18 -11.93
CA GLU A 22 -13.65 -9.43 -12.69
C GLU A 22 -13.51 -10.68 -11.80
N ASN A 23 -13.41 -10.50 -10.47
CA ASN A 23 -13.38 -11.53 -9.43
C ASN A 23 -12.11 -12.39 -9.53
N THR A 24 -11.07 -12.03 -8.76
CA THR A 24 -9.76 -12.69 -8.72
C THR A 24 -9.84 -14.21 -8.59
N ASP A 25 -10.90 -14.73 -7.97
CA ASP A 25 -11.13 -16.17 -7.80
C ASP A 25 -11.47 -16.87 -9.12
N GLN A 26 -12.17 -16.20 -10.05
CA GLN A 26 -12.42 -16.73 -11.39
C GLN A 26 -11.14 -16.78 -12.23
N LEU A 27 -10.21 -15.87 -11.97
CA LEU A 27 -8.91 -15.83 -12.63
C LEU A 27 -7.88 -16.74 -11.95
N GLY A 28 -8.14 -17.21 -10.72
CA GLY A 28 -7.19 -17.99 -9.93
C GLY A 28 -5.93 -17.21 -9.57
N VAL A 29 -6.01 -15.88 -9.45
CA VAL A 29 -4.86 -15.00 -9.20
C VAL A 29 -4.92 -14.46 -7.76
N GLY A 30 -3.83 -14.60 -7.02
CA GLY A 30 -3.65 -13.97 -5.71
C GLY A 30 -2.81 -12.69 -5.81
N VAL A 31 -3.05 -11.75 -4.89
CA VAL A 31 -2.25 -10.51 -4.78
C VAL A 31 -1.35 -10.56 -3.55
N SER A 32 -0.07 -10.29 -3.75
CA SER A 32 0.92 -10.21 -2.67
C SER A 32 1.28 -8.75 -2.42
N HIS A 33 1.19 -8.29 -1.16
CA HIS A 33 1.49 -6.91 -0.79
C HIS A 33 2.79 -6.81 -0.02
N THR A 34 3.56 -5.77 -0.31
CA THR A 34 4.77 -5.39 0.41
C THR A 34 4.45 -4.40 1.53
N ILE A 35 3.40 -4.68 2.32
CA ILE A 35 2.72 -3.70 3.20
C ILE A 35 3.62 -2.96 4.21
N GLY A 36 4.78 -3.55 4.58
CA GLY A 36 5.81 -2.86 5.35
C GLY A 36 6.30 -1.55 4.69
N HIS A 37 6.16 -1.42 3.36
CA HIS A 37 6.51 -0.21 2.64
C HIS A 37 5.59 0.97 2.97
N VAL A 38 4.33 0.70 3.30
CA VAL A 38 3.40 1.72 3.78
C VAL A 38 3.89 2.28 5.11
N TYR A 39 4.34 1.40 6.00
CA TYR A 39 4.88 1.78 7.30
C TYR A 39 6.16 2.60 7.13
N TYR A 40 7.20 2.04 6.51
CA TYR A 40 8.52 2.71 6.46
C TYR A 40 8.61 3.88 5.48
N TRP A 41 7.94 3.81 4.32
CA TRP A 41 8.09 4.81 3.26
C TRP A 41 6.80 5.55 2.90
N GLY A 42 5.67 5.28 3.58
CA GLY A 42 4.40 5.95 3.27
C GLY A 42 4.51 7.48 3.33
N GLN A 43 5.30 8.02 4.27
CA GLN A 43 5.59 9.46 4.33
C GLN A 43 6.40 9.93 3.11
N THR A 44 7.47 9.20 2.75
CA THR A 44 8.30 9.54 1.58
C THR A 44 7.49 9.49 0.29
N PHE A 45 6.62 8.50 0.13
CA PHE A 45 5.69 8.42 -1.00
C PHE A 45 4.72 9.59 -1.02
N ARG A 46 4.17 9.98 0.14
CA ARG A 46 3.24 11.12 0.26
C ARG A 46 3.91 12.45 -0.09
N ASP A 47 5.09 12.71 0.47
CA ASP A 47 5.65 14.06 0.50
C ASP A 47 6.62 14.32 -0.66
N TYR A 48 7.29 13.29 -1.18
CA TYR A 48 8.41 13.48 -2.12
C TYR A 48 8.30 12.71 -3.44
N VAL A 49 7.65 11.54 -3.47
CA VAL A 49 7.69 10.67 -4.66
C VAL A 49 6.37 10.67 -5.43
N LEU A 50 5.26 10.36 -4.76
CA LEU A 50 3.97 10.12 -5.40
C LEU A 50 2.99 11.27 -5.21
N GLY A 51 3.11 12.02 -4.12
CA GLY A 51 2.09 12.99 -3.71
C GLY A 51 0.91 12.31 -3.01
N LEU A 52 0.21 13.07 -2.18
CA LEU A 52 -0.88 12.55 -1.33
C LEU A 52 -1.91 11.68 -2.08
N PRO A 53 -2.49 12.08 -3.23
CA PRO A 53 -3.55 11.29 -3.87
C PRO A 53 -3.13 9.86 -4.24
N ARG A 54 -1.86 9.68 -4.63
CA ARG A 54 -1.32 8.37 -5.04
C ARG A 54 -0.76 7.59 -3.84
N ALA A 55 -0.18 8.28 -2.86
CA ALA A 55 0.32 7.65 -1.64
C ALA A 55 -0.81 7.04 -0.77
N LEU A 56 -2.04 7.57 -0.85
CA LEU A 56 -3.20 6.96 -0.19
C LEU A 56 -3.61 5.61 -0.80
N ARG A 57 -3.05 5.25 -1.97
CA ARG A 57 -3.48 4.12 -2.79
C ARG A 57 -2.45 2.99 -2.92
N ILE A 58 -1.28 3.14 -2.31
CA ILE A 58 -0.29 2.06 -2.21
C ILE A 58 -0.83 0.94 -1.32
N ASP A 59 -0.63 -0.31 -1.73
CA ASP A 59 -1.09 -1.54 -1.07
C ASP A 59 -2.52 -1.43 -0.49
N PRO A 60 -3.56 -1.34 -1.34
CA PRO A 60 -4.93 -1.08 -0.93
C PRO A 60 -5.65 -2.36 -0.44
N VAL A 61 -5.15 -2.96 0.64
CA VAL A 61 -5.64 -4.23 1.21
C VAL A 61 -7.14 -4.22 1.51
N ALA A 62 -7.72 -3.06 1.86
CA ALA A 62 -9.15 -2.91 2.09
C ALA A 62 -10.00 -3.32 0.87
N GLU A 63 -9.49 -3.15 -0.35
CA GLU A 63 -10.19 -3.57 -1.57
C GLU A 63 -10.14 -5.09 -1.73
N ASN A 64 -9.00 -5.73 -1.46
CA ASN A 64 -8.92 -7.19 -1.44
C ASN A 64 -9.98 -7.78 -0.48
N VAL A 65 -10.12 -7.20 0.71
CA VAL A 65 -11.14 -7.62 1.69
C VAL A 65 -12.55 -7.37 1.15
N HIS A 66 -12.81 -6.18 0.60
CA HIS A 66 -14.14 -5.83 0.08
C HIS A 66 -14.61 -6.75 -1.06
N TYR A 67 -13.69 -7.11 -1.97
CA TYR A 67 -13.99 -7.95 -3.12
C TYR A 67 -13.78 -9.45 -2.86
N GLY A 68 -13.40 -9.85 -1.64
CA GLY A 68 -13.19 -11.26 -1.28
C GLY A 68 -11.98 -11.91 -1.95
N ALA A 69 -11.02 -11.11 -2.42
CA ALA A 69 -9.88 -11.62 -3.18
C ALA A 69 -8.87 -12.36 -2.29
N THR A 70 -8.21 -13.37 -2.86
CA THR A 70 -7.06 -14.02 -2.21
C THR A 70 -5.86 -13.07 -2.15
N TYR A 71 -5.30 -12.84 -0.96
CA TYR A 71 -4.13 -11.98 -0.78
C TYR A 71 -3.16 -12.49 0.29
N SER A 72 -1.94 -11.96 0.26
CA SER A 72 -0.87 -12.26 1.24
C SER A 72 0.02 -11.05 1.49
N PHE A 73 0.86 -11.13 2.53
CA PHE A 73 1.86 -10.13 2.88
C PHE A 73 3.28 -10.73 2.82
N HIS A 74 4.25 -9.92 2.43
CA HIS A 74 5.67 -10.26 2.53
C HIS A 74 6.53 -9.01 2.78
N SER A 75 7.76 -9.23 3.26
CA SER A 75 8.70 -8.16 3.56
C SER A 75 9.44 -7.58 2.36
N ASP A 76 9.42 -8.29 1.23
CA ASP A 76 10.38 -8.09 0.15
C ASP A 76 11.84 -8.11 0.64
N SER A 77 12.17 -9.10 1.48
CA SER A 77 13.47 -9.17 2.15
C SER A 77 14.66 -8.97 1.20
N PRO A 78 15.66 -8.16 1.57
CA PRO A 78 15.86 -7.53 2.89
C PRO A 78 15.31 -6.09 2.98
N VAL A 79 14.36 -5.70 2.13
CA VAL A 79 13.90 -4.31 2.03
C VAL A 79 13.18 -3.86 3.31
N THR A 80 12.26 -4.68 3.84
CA THR A 80 11.67 -4.48 5.18
C THR A 80 11.90 -5.68 6.09
N GLU A 81 11.70 -5.50 7.39
CA GLU A 81 11.75 -6.58 8.37
C GLU A 81 10.55 -7.53 8.26
N VAL A 82 10.76 -8.80 8.67
CA VAL A 82 9.68 -9.79 8.75
C VAL A 82 8.93 -9.61 10.06
N ASP A 83 7.80 -8.91 10.00
CA ASP A 83 6.92 -8.67 11.15
C ASP A 83 5.44 -8.79 10.76
N PRO A 84 4.86 -10.01 10.82
CA PRO A 84 3.47 -10.24 10.43
C PRO A 84 2.43 -9.46 11.25
N LEU A 85 2.71 -9.14 12.52
CA LEU A 85 1.76 -8.37 13.34
C LEU A 85 1.78 -6.90 12.96
N LEU A 86 2.96 -6.33 12.70
CA LEU A 86 3.08 -4.98 12.14
C LEU A 86 2.40 -4.88 10.77
N TRP A 87 2.50 -5.91 9.94
CA TRP A 87 1.84 -5.94 8.63
C TRP A 87 0.32 -5.86 8.75
N VAL A 88 -0.27 -6.62 9.68
CA VAL A 88 -1.71 -6.56 9.96
C VAL A 88 -2.11 -5.18 10.49
N ASP A 89 -1.36 -4.63 11.45
CA ASP A 89 -1.61 -3.27 11.97
C ASP A 89 -1.54 -2.23 10.85
N THR A 90 -0.51 -2.26 10.03
CA THR A 90 -0.32 -1.33 8.92
C THR A 90 -1.41 -1.49 7.86
N ALA A 91 -1.85 -2.71 7.55
CA ALA A 91 -2.95 -2.95 6.62
C ALA A 91 -4.27 -2.34 7.12
N MET A 92 -4.52 -2.37 8.43
CA MET A 92 -5.74 -1.87 9.06
C MET A 92 -5.71 -0.35 9.31
N ALA A 93 -4.67 0.11 10.02
CA ALA A 93 -4.56 1.46 10.53
C ALA A 93 -3.78 2.39 9.59
N ARG A 94 -3.02 1.83 8.63
CA ARG A 94 -2.09 2.57 7.76
C ARG A 94 -1.10 3.43 8.55
N THR A 95 -0.67 2.93 9.71
CA THR A 95 0.31 3.56 10.58
C THR A 95 1.59 3.81 9.78
N LEU A 96 2.14 5.02 9.89
CA LEU A 96 3.45 5.36 9.32
C LEU A 96 4.51 5.22 10.40
N PHE A 97 5.71 4.82 9.99
CA PHE A 97 6.87 4.76 10.87
C PHE A 97 7.11 6.12 11.53
N GLN A 98 7.35 6.07 12.82
CA GLN A 98 7.82 7.19 13.61
C GLN A 98 9.13 6.75 14.23
N GLU A 99 10.14 7.61 14.16
CA GLU A 99 11.41 7.35 14.82
C GLU A 99 11.15 7.03 16.31
N PRO A 100 11.77 5.98 16.87
CA PRO A 100 11.52 5.56 18.27
C PRO A 100 11.73 6.66 19.32
N ASN A 101 12.44 7.74 18.97
CA ASN A 101 12.73 8.89 19.82
C ASN A 101 12.00 10.18 19.41
N HIS A 102 11.01 10.11 18.52
CA HIS A 102 10.18 11.26 18.17
C HIS A 102 9.21 11.55 19.32
N VAL A 103 9.63 12.40 20.26
CA VAL A 103 8.73 13.04 21.21
C VAL A 103 8.16 14.29 20.53
N PRO A 104 6.84 14.38 20.29
CA PRO A 104 6.24 15.61 19.78
C PRO A 104 6.50 16.78 20.76
N GLY A 105 7.12 17.86 20.28
CA GLY A 105 7.31 19.09 21.06
C GLY A 105 8.61 19.21 21.88
N LYS A 106 9.75 18.74 21.38
CA LYS A 106 11.07 18.96 22.03
C LYS A 106 11.78 20.26 21.57
N ASP A 107 11.11 21.11 20.81
CA ASP A 107 11.64 22.40 20.34
C ASP A 107 10.74 23.54 20.80
#